data_AF-A0A1V5IPX6-F1
#
_entry.id   AF-A0A1V5IPX6-F1
#
_cell.length_a   1.000
_cell.length_b   1.000
_cell.length_c   1.000
_cell.angle_alpha   90.00
_cell.angle_beta   90.00
_cell.angle_gamma   90.00
#
_symmetry.space_group_name_H-M   'P 1'
#
loop_
_entity.id
_entity.type
_entity.pdbx_description
1 polymer ?
#
loop_
_entity_poly.entity_id
_entity_poly.type
_entity_poly.pdbx_seq_one_letter_code
_entity_poly.pdbx_strand_id
1 'polypeptide(L)'
;MKNIKILGKEYKIEYVDNKTLGGNCGDCNTVKAYIRINKDITKQQQEDTLLHEVLHIISDEVTLELTEGQVGRLATILYSIGVRVHG
;
A
#
# COMPACT_ATOMS: atom_id res chain seq x y z
N MET A 1 -7.71 14.97 -0.79
CA MET A 1 -7.68 13.76 0.05
C MET A 1 -8.12 12.61 -0.83
N LYS A 2 -7.33 11.54 -0.93
CA LYS A 2 -7.67 10.38 -1.75
C LYS A 2 -8.02 9.23 -0.80
N ASN A 3 -9.20 8.65 -1.00
CA ASN A 3 -9.64 7.47 -0.26
C ASN A 3 -9.73 6.30 -1.23
N ILE A 4 -9.55 5.09 -0.73
CA ILE A 4 -9.78 3.86 -1.49
C ILE A 4 -10.62 2.91 -0.65
N LYS A 5 -11.38 2.03 -1.31
CA LYS A 5 -12.18 1.01 -0.63
C LYS A 5 -11.53 -0.35 -0.77
N ILE A 6 -11.19 -0.98 0.34
CA ILE A 6 -10.61 -2.32 0.38
C ILE A 6 -11.51 -3.19 1.24
N LEU A 7 -12.02 -4.29 0.67
CA LEU A 7 -12.90 -5.25 1.36
C LEU A 7 -14.08 -4.57 2.08
N GLY A 8 -14.63 -3.51 1.49
CA GLY A 8 -15.75 -2.75 2.04
C GLY A 8 -15.39 -1.65 3.05
N LYS A 9 -14.14 -1.58 3.52
CA LYS A 9 -13.64 -0.53 4.44
C LYS A 9 -12.98 0.60 3.66
N GLU A 10 -13.20 1.84 4.10
CA GLU A 10 -12.55 3.02 3.51
C GLU A 10 -11.20 3.27 4.17
N TYR A 11 -10.15 3.40 3.34
CA TYR A 11 -8.80 3.73 3.76
C TYR A 11 -8.39 5.10 3.24
N LYS A 12 -7.86 5.92 4.13
CA LYS A 12 -7.30 7.23 3.77
C LYS A 12 -5.87 7.07 3.26
N ILE A 13 -5.58 7.62 2.08
CA ILE A 13 -4.21 7.69 1.55
C ILE A 13 -3.57 9.01 1.99
N GLU A 14 -2.40 8.91 2.63
CA GLU A 14 -1.62 10.03 3.13
C GLU A 14 -0.22 10.00 2.50
N TYR A 15 0.19 11.12 1.89
CA TYR A 15 1.55 11.27 1.38
C TYR A 15 2.40 12.00 2.43
N VAL A 16 3.34 11.29 3.04
CA VAL A 16 4.13 11.75 4.18
C VAL A 16 5.62 11.77 3.84
N ASP A 17 6.42 12.52 4.60
CA ASP A 17 7.88 12.52 4.42
C ASP A 17 8.53 11.21 4.88
N ASN A 18 9.74 10.95 4.38
CA ASN A 18 10.52 9.77 4.74
C ASN A 18 10.78 9.64 6.26
N LYS A 19 10.87 10.76 6.98
CA LYS A 19 11.13 10.77 8.42
C LYS A 19 9.96 10.20 9.20
N THR A 20 8.73 10.51 8.76
CA THR A 20 7.49 9.97 9.35
C THR A 20 7.39 8.45 9.20
N LEU A 21 7.94 7.91 8.11
CA LEU A 21 7.96 6.47 7.80
C LEU A 21 9.17 5.72 8.35
N GLY A 22 10.08 6.38 9.06
CA GLY A 22 11.27 5.74 9.62
C GLY A 22 12.22 5.16 8.58
N GLY A 23 12.22 5.70 7.34
CA GLY A 23 13.02 5.17 6.23
C GLY A 23 12.26 4.21 5.30
N ASN A 24 11.02 3.85 5.62
CA ASN A 24 10.21 2.97 4.76
C ASN A 24 9.59 3.75 3.58
N CYS A 25 9.22 3.01 2.53
CA CYS A 25 8.51 3.58 1.38
C CYS A 25 7.01 3.78 1.67
N GLY A 26 6.42 2.98 2.56
CA GLY A 26 5.04 3.07 2.98
C GLY A 26 4.78 2.35 4.30
N ASP A 27 3.59 2.56 4.85
CA ASP A 27 3.00 1.75 5.93
C ASP A 27 1.47 1.77 5.84
N CYS A 28 0.82 0.74 6.36
CA CYS A 28 -0.63 0.68 6.50
C CYS A 28 -1.08 0.31 7.90
N ASN A 29 -2.32 0.68 8.23
CA ASN A 29 -2.94 0.30 9.49
C ASN A 29 -4.42 -0.01 9.28
N THR A 30 -4.79 -1.29 9.43
CA THR A 30 -6.17 -1.78 9.26
C THR A 30 -7.12 -1.25 10.32
N VAL A 31 -6.65 -1.05 11.56
CA VAL A 31 -7.48 -0.55 12.68
C VAL A 31 -7.79 0.94 12.53
N LYS A 32 -6.79 1.75 12.16
CA LYS A 32 -6.93 3.20 11.96
C LYS A 32 -7.35 3.56 10.53
N ALA A 33 -7.46 2.58 9.65
CA ALA A 33 -7.89 2.69 8.26
C ALA A 33 -7.11 3.75 7.45
N TYR A 34 -5.78 3.65 7.47
CA TYR A 34 -4.92 4.50 6.64
C TYR A 34 -3.87 3.69 5.87
N ILE A 35 -3.42 4.29 4.77
CA ILE A 35 -2.22 3.92 4.03
C ILE A 35 -1.38 5.18 3.87
N ARG A 36 -0.11 5.10 4.23
CA ARG A 36 0.85 6.18 4.04
C ARG A 36 1.88 5.77 3.02
N ILE A 37 2.22 6.72 2.16
CA ILE A 37 3.20 6.57 1.10
C ILE A 37 4.21 7.69 1.24
N ASN A 38 5.48 7.36 1.07
CA ASN A 38 6.55 8.34 1.07
C ASN A 38 6.37 9.28 -0.14
N LYS A 39 6.22 10.58 0.12
CA LYS A 39 6.04 11.59 -0.94
C LYS A 39 7.33 11.92 -1.69
N ASP A 40 8.49 11.55 -1.11
CA ASP A 40 9.81 11.90 -1.61
C ASP A 40 10.35 10.87 -2.64
N ILE A 41 9.69 9.72 -2.80
CA ILE A 41 10.02 8.72 -3.83
C ILE A 41 9.32 9.01 -5.16
N THR A 42 9.79 8.39 -6.25
CA THR A 42 9.21 8.60 -7.59
C THR A 42 7.75 8.16 -7.67
N LYS A 43 6.95 8.74 -8.58
CA LYS A 43 5.55 8.34 -8.78
C LYS A 43 5.38 6.84 -9.03
N GLN A 44 6.28 6.25 -9.81
CA GLN A 44 6.29 4.80 -10.05
C GLN A 44 6.46 4.02 -8.73
N GLN A 45 7.41 4.43 -7.88
CA GLN A 45 7.61 3.79 -6.57
C GLN A 45 6.41 4.03 -5.65
N GLN A 46 5.75 5.19 -5.72
CA GLN A 46 4.53 5.46 -4.95
C GLN A 46 3.39 4.52 -5.36
N GLU A 47 3.22 4.25 -6.66
CA GLU A 47 2.19 3.35 -7.17
C GLU A 47 2.47 1.88 -6.81
N ASP A 48 3.72 1.44 -6.93
CA ASP A 48 4.17 0.10 -6.52
C ASP A 48 4.03 -0.10 -4.99
N THR A 49 4.44 0.90 -4.20
CA THR A 49 4.27 0.90 -2.74
C THR A 49 2.79 0.86 -2.37
N LEU A 50 1.93 1.61 -3.07
CA LEU A 50 0.49 1.57 -2.79
C LEU A 50 -0.08 0.16 -3.02
N LEU A 51 0.32 -0.53 -4.09
CA LEU A 51 -0.07 -1.92 -4.32
C LEU A 51 0.42 -2.85 -3.21
N HIS A 52 1.67 -2.66 -2.76
CA HIS A 52 2.27 -3.40 -1.66
C HIS A 52 1.45 -3.26 -0.36
N GLU A 53 1.12 -2.04 0.05
CA GLU A 53 0.31 -1.80 1.24
C GLU A 53 -1.12 -2.35 1.11
N VAL A 54 -1.73 -2.27 -0.08
CA VAL A 54 -3.06 -2.88 -0.31
C VAL A 54 -3.00 -4.41 -0.19
N LEU A 55 -1.94 -5.03 -0.68
CA LEU A 55 -1.75 -6.47 -0.56
C LEU A 55 -1.54 -6.92 0.89
N HIS A 56 -0.84 -6.14 1.72
CA HIS A 56 -0.78 -6.37 3.16
C HIS A 56 -2.18 -6.37 3.78
N ILE A 57 -2.96 -5.31 3.52
CA ILE A 57 -4.33 -5.20 4.05
C ILE A 57 -5.19 -6.39 3.62
N ILE A 58 -5.16 -6.76 2.34
CA ILE A 58 -5.95 -7.90 1.83
C ILE A 58 -5.49 -9.19 2.50
N SER A 59 -4.17 -9.44 2.53
CA SER A 59 -3.60 -10.65 3.12
C SER A 59 -4.00 -10.83 4.58
N ASP A 60 -3.94 -9.76 5.37
CA ASP A 60 -4.27 -9.79 6.79
C ASP A 60 -5.77 -10.02 7.02
N GLU A 61 -6.64 -9.31 6.28
CA GLU A 61 -8.10 -9.39 6.45
C GLU A 61 -8.69 -10.74 6.00
N VAL A 62 -8.07 -11.40 5.03
CA VAL A 62 -8.51 -12.72 4.54
C VAL A 62 -7.60 -13.88 4.97
N THR A 63 -6.70 -13.61 5.91
CA THR A 63 -5.83 -14.62 6.56
C THR A 63 -5.02 -15.45 5.55
N LEU A 64 -4.46 -14.78 4.53
CA LEU A 64 -3.57 -15.43 3.55
C LEU A 64 -2.15 -15.64 4.06
N GLU A 65 -1.76 -14.91 5.10
CA GLU A 65 -0.43 -14.99 5.74
C GLU A 65 0.73 -14.83 4.75
N LEU A 66 0.59 -13.91 3.79
CA LEU A 66 1.66 -13.61 2.84
C LEU A 66 2.87 -13.03 3.57
N THR A 67 4.05 -13.59 3.28
CA THR A 67 5.31 -13.01 3.74
C THR A 67 5.59 -11.69 3.04
N GLU A 68 6.37 -10.83 3.69
CA GLU A 68 6.87 -9.56 3.13
C GLU A 68 7.43 -9.71 1.71
N GLY A 69 8.24 -10.76 1.49
CA GLY A 69 8.82 -11.07 0.18
C GLY A 69 7.80 -11.47 -0.88
N GLN A 70 6.71 -12.14 -0.50
CA GLN A 70 5.60 -12.46 -1.41
C GLN A 70 4.79 -11.22 -1.74
N VAL A 71 4.48 -10.37 -0.74
CA VAL A 71 3.75 -9.12 -0.94
C VAL A 71 4.52 -8.20 -1.90
N GLY A 72 5.81 -7.97 -1.66
CA GLY A 72 6.66 -7.17 -2.55
C GLY A 72 6.70 -7.70 -3.99
N ARG A 73 6.93 -9.01 -4.18
CA ARG A 73 6.97 -9.60 -5.53
C ARG A 73 5.62 -9.53 -6.23
N LEU A 74 4.52 -9.76 -5.52
CA LEU A 74 3.17 -9.64 -6.09
C LEU A 74 2.85 -8.21 -6.48
N ALA A 75 3.20 -7.22 -5.64
CA ALA A 75 3.02 -5.80 -5.96
C ALA A 75 3.73 -5.44 -7.26
N THR A 76 5.02 -5.80 -7.38
CA THR A 76 5.82 -5.56 -8.58
C THR A 76 5.23 -6.26 -9.82
N ILE A 77 4.80 -7.53 -9.69
CA ILE A 77 4.19 -8.27 -10.81
C ILE A 77 2.89 -7.58 -11.26
N LEU A 78 1.97 -7.30 -10.32
CA LEU A 78 0.69 -6.65 -10.62
C LEU A 78 0.91 -5.27 -11.26
N TYR A 79 1.84 -4.49 -10.73
CA TYR A 79 2.23 -3.22 -11.32
C TYR A 79 2.74 -3.37 -12.76
N SER A 80 3.61 -4.37 -13.01
CA SER A 80 4.22 -4.61 -14.32
C SER A 80 3.21 -4.95 -15.42
N ILE A 81 2.09 -5.56 -15.06
CA ILE A 81 1.00 -5.91 -15.98
C ILE A 81 -0.12 -4.87 -16.03
N GLY A 82 0.10 -3.68 -15.45
CA GLY A 82 -0.81 -2.54 -15.57
C GLY A 82 -1.90 -2.44 -14.49
N VAL A 83 -1.87 -3.28 -13.45
CA VAL A 83 -2.82 -3.16 -12.33
C VAL A 83 -2.49 -1.91 -11.53
N ARG A 84 -3.53 -1.13 -11.18
CA ARG A 84 -3.42 0.07 -10.36
C ARG A 84 -4.57 0.12 -9.35
N VAL A 85 -4.31 0.75 -8.20
CA VAL A 85 -5.32 0.97 -7.17
C VAL A 85 -6.09 2.25 -7.46
N HIS A 86 -7.41 2.12 -7.57
CA HIS A 86 -8.34 3.22 -7.83
C HIS A 86 -9.27 3.38 -6.61
N GLY A 87 -9.67 4.62 -6.36
CA GLY A 87 -10.58 4.99 -5.27
C GLY A 87 -11.98 5.27 -5.78
#